data_AF-A0A182G0M4-F1
#
_entry.id   AF-A0A182G0M4-F1
#
_cell.length_a   1.000
_cell.length_b   1.000
_cell.length_c   1.000
_cell.angle_alpha   90.00
_cell.angle_beta   90.00
_cell.angle_gamma   90.00
#
_symmetry.space_group_name_H-M   'P 1'
#
loop_
_entity.id
_entity.type
_entity.pdbx_description
1 polymer ?
#
loop_
_entity_poly.entity_id
_entity_poly.type
_entity_poly.pdbx_seq_one_letter_code
_entity_poly.pdbx_strand_id
1 'polypeptide(L)'
;WVPEFTGRNGAQNVQVEAIKYIIGAPDCGTMQKWPIFHYEKSEDKLILFPDGKVRHLILDPHARNEPEDEWNHLYVAEIHTEAPFQYDYEQGQYCLDKALSSNEKQPEGIFATVCSPEKAIRWTDTDFLLRKIINPICHGMAIVILLVVAIIYFVLPTLRDLVGNIVTSITVCLIISQAADLVRIFTEFSSHVSFVVADSFFYISLLGAFFWLNSMGYYIWKTFRARNVFLRVTDGRKYCLYSGYAWGATATMAAVAIFSHFFLDGPNAKKSSSIFEDQDNIGWLGIAVFFTPIAFIILVNIFFYVTTMKFINRMNVYGRIHHKLKGHFVMFSLIFLVMSISWLFLILSWLHYDALLYTHIVVNALQAPFILYICVLRQKHVTFLLKKSCCYNEPPQTSDWGDEMTYMNGGDY
;
A
#
# COMPACT_ATOMS: atom_id res chain seq x y z
N TRP A 1 -3.27 -45.91 18.57
CA TRP A 1 -3.63 -45.40 17.24
C TRP A 1 -3.41 -46.53 16.24
N VAL A 2 -4.37 -46.83 15.37
CA VAL A 2 -4.20 -47.75 14.24
C VAL A 2 -4.47 -46.93 12.99
N PRO A 3 -3.53 -46.81 12.04
CA PRO A 3 -3.74 -46.08 10.80
C PRO A 3 -4.71 -46.84 9.89
N GLU A 4 -5.63 -46.10 9.27
CA GLU A 4 -6.49 -46.61 8.22
C GLU A 4 -5.87 -46.25 6.87
N PHE A 5 -5.61 -47.27 6.05
CA PHE A 5 -5.00 -47.07 4.73
C PHE A 5 -6.08 -47.09 3.64
N THR A 6 -6.01 -46.12 2.73
CA THR A 6 -6.88 -46.07 1.55
C THR A 6 -6.06 -46.44 0.32
N GLY A 7 -6.51 -47.42 -0.46
CA GLY A 7 -5.86 -47.82 -1.70
C GLY A 7 -5.96 -46.74 -2.78
N ARG A 8 -5.03 -46.73 -3.75
CA ARG A 8 -5.05 -45.81 -4.90
C ARG A 8 -6.21 -46.03 -5.88
N ASN A 9 -7.07 -47.00 -5.60
CA ASN A 9 -8.33 -47.28 -6.29
C ASN A 9 -9.56 -46.86 -5.46
N GLY A 10 -9.36 -46.18 -4.32
CA GLY A 10 -10.41 -45.75 -3.41
C GLY A 10 -10.86 -46.83 -2.41
N ALA A 11 -10.26 -48.02 -2.41
CA ALA A 11 -10.61 -49.06 -1.45
C ALA A 11 -10.22 -48.62 -0.02
N GLN A 12 -11.18 -48.57 0.89
CA GLN A 12 -10.93 -48.24 2.30
C GLN A 12 -10.41 -49.44 3.08
N ASN A 13 -9.66 -49.18 4.16
CA ASN A 13 -9.16 -50.19 5.10
C ASN A 13 -8.31 -51.29 4.46
N VAL A 14 -7.40 -50.89 3.56
CA VAL A 14 -6.42 -51.81 2.97
C VAL A 14 -5.48 -52.34 4.05
N GLN A 15 -5.41 -53.67 4.17
CA GLN A 15 -4.51 -54.31 5.14
C GLN A 15 -3.06 -54.24 4.66
N VAL A 16 -2.17 -53.77 5.54
CA VAL A 16 -0.73 -53.68 5.28
C VAL A 16 0.00 -54.65 6.19
N GLU A 17 0.84 -55.52 5.62
CA GLU A 17 1.46 -56.67 6.31
C GLU A 17 2.47 -56.27 7.40
N ALA A 18 3.14 -55.11 7.27
CA ALA A 18 4.12 -54.63 8.23
C ALA A 18 4.05 -53.10 8.38
N ILE A 19 3.75 -52.63 9.60
CA ILE A 19 3.69 -51.20 9.94
C ILE A 19 4.81 -50.88 10.91
N LYS A 20 5.65 -49.91 10.55
CA LYS A 20 6.69 -49.37 11.43
C LYS A 20 6.32 -47.94 11.83
N TYR A 21 6.09 -47.73 13.12
CA TYR A 21 5.85 -46.39 13.67
C TYR A 21 7.18 -45.66 13.89
N ILE A 22 7.27 -44.44 13.36
CA ILE A 22 8.35 -43.50 13.64
C ILE A 22 7.76 -42.39 14.49
N ILE A 23 8.26 -42.24 15.72
CA ILE A 23 7.78 -41.24 16.68
C ILE A 23 8.71 -40.03 16.60
N GLY A 24 8.15 -38.86 16.33
CA GLY A 24 8.90 -37.61 16.24
C GLY A 24 8.11 -36.50 15.57
N ALA A 25 8.70 -35.30 15.53
CA ALA A 25 8.17 -34.20 14.72
C ALA A 25 8.63 -34.37 13.26
N PRO A 26 7.87 -33.84 12.27
CA PRO A 26 8.29 -33.91 10.88
C PRO A 26 9.59 -33.14 10.67
N ASP A 27 10.49 -33.70 9.85
CA ASP A 27 11.76 -33.09 9.49
C ASP A 27 11.55 -32.16 8.29
N CYS A 28 11.23 -30.91 8.59
CA CYS A 28 10.91 -29.91 7.57
C CYS A 28 12.12 -29.10 7.09
N GLY A 29 13.33 -29.36 7.59
CA GLY A 29 14.51 -28.56 7.25
C GLY A 29 14.28 -27.05 7.47
N THR A 30 14.21 -26.29 6.38
CA THR A 30 13.94 -24.83 6.35
C THR A 30 12.45 -24.47 6.21
N MET A 31 11.57 -25.44 5.98
CA MET A 31 10.13 -25.23 5.78
C MET A 31 9.39 -25.11 7.13
N GLN A 32 8.34 -24.30 7.16
CA GLN A 32 7.50 -24.15 8.34
C GLN A 32 6.63 -25.39 8.55
N LYS A 33 6.36 -25.73 9.82
CA LYS A 33 5.40 -26.78 10.20
C LYS A 33 3.99 -26.21 10.19
N TRP A 34 3.05 -26.90 9.53
CA TRP A 34 1.66 -26.50 9.39
C TRP A 34 0.72 -27.55 10.00
N PRO A 35 -0.16 -27.17 10.95
CA PRO A 35 -1.16 -28.06 11.51
C PRO A 35 -2.40 -28.19 10.60
N ILE A 36 -2.89 -29.42 10.41
CA ILE A 36 -4.09 -29.76 9.64
C ILE A 36 -5.03 -30.55 10.53
N PHE A 37 -6.33 -30.24 10.48
CA PHE A 37 -7.38 -30.91 11.23
C PHE A 37 -8.41 -31.51 10.27
N HIS A 38 -8.49 -32.84 10.24
CA HIS A 38 -9.48 -33.60 9.49
C HIS A 38 -10.55 -34.13 10.44
N TYR A 39 -11.79 -33.66 10.31
CA TYR A 39 -12.99 -34.16 10.98
C TYR A 39 -14.17 -34.20 9.97
N GLU A 40 -15.30 -34.81 10.32
CA GLU A 40 -16.44 -35.06 9.40
C GLU A 40 -16.99 -33.79 8.68
N LYS A 41 -16.63 -32.59 9.14
CA LYS A 41 -17.06 -31.30 8.56
C LYS A 41 -15.90 -30.36 8.21
N SER A 42 -14.65 -30.84 8.19
CA SER A 42 -13.50 -30.01 7.83
C SER A 42 -13.37 -29.85 6.32
N GLU A 43 -12.86 -28.70 5.89
CA GLU A 43 -12.47 -28.44 4.50
C GLU A 43 -11.20 -29.22 4.12
N ASP A 44 -10.40 -29.59 5.12
CA ASP A 44 -9.20 -30.41 4.96
C ASP A 44 -9.50 -31.90 5.09
N LYS A 45 -9.12 -32.68 4.08
CA LYS A 45 -9.18 -34.14 4.11
C LYS A 45 -7.79 -34.75 3.98
N LEU A 46 -7.47 -35.68 4.87
CA LEU A 46 -6.20 -36.39 4.92
C LEU A 46 -6.41 -37.86 4.55
N ILE A 47 -5.63 -38.35 3.58
CA ILE A 47 -5.65 -39.73 3.10
C ILE A 47 -4.26 -40.34 3.28
N LEU A 48 -4.17 -41.45 4.01
CA LEU A 48 -2.93 -42.22 4.17
C LEU A 48 -2.93 -43.41 3.21
N PHE A 49 -1.90 -43.51 2.37
CA PHE A 49 -1.74 -44.59 1.39
C PHE A 49 -0.89 -45.76 1.94
N PRO A 50 -1.06 -46.99 1.40
CA PRO A 50 -0.25 -48.15 1.80
C PRO A 50 1.26 -48.02 1.57
N ASP A 51 1.70 -47.12 0.69
CA ASP A 51 3.12 -46.80 0.46
C ASP A 51 3.68 -45.83 1.52
N GLY A 52 2.86 -45.42 2.49
CA GLY A 52 3.22 -44.52 3.57
C GLY A 52 3.25 -43.05 3.16
N LYS A 53 2.71 -42.68 2.00
CA LYS A 53 2.50 -41.27 1.65
C LYS A 53 1.18 -40.76 2.23
N VAL A 54 1.15 -39.49 2.61
CA VAL A 54 -0.08 -38.80 3.04
C VAL A 54 -0.47 -37.78 1.99
N ARG A 55 -1.72 -37.82 1.55
CA ARG A 55 -2.31 -36.83 0.68
C ARG A 55 -3.24 -35.93 1.46
N HIS A 56 -3.04 -34.63 1.30
CA HIS A 56 -3.92 -33.58 1.78
C HIS A 56 -4.73 -33.03 0.61
N LEU A 57 -6.05 -33.02 0.77
CA LEU A 57 -7.02 -32.46 -0.16
C LEU A 57 -7.73 -31.31 0.54
N ILE A 58 -7.81 -30.16 -0.14
CA ILE A 58 -8.62 -29.01 0.30
C ILE A 58 -9.89 -29.00 -0.54
N LEU A 59 -11.04 -29.18 0.12
CA LEU A 59 -12.36 -29.28 -0.51
C LEU A 59 -13.01 -27.89 -0.65
N ASP A 60 -13.61 -27.60 -1.82
CA ASP A 60 -14.36 -26.36 -2.04
C ASP A 60 -15.71 -26.40 -1.26
N PRO A 61 -16.02 -25.38 -0.44
CA PRO A 61 -17.28 -25.29 0.30
C PRO A 61 -18.55 -25.30 -0.57
N HIS A 62 -18.48 -25.12 -1.89
CA HIS A 62 -19.63 -25.17 -2.80
C HIS A 62 -20.00 -26.57 -3.31
N ALA A 63 -19.13 -27.58 -3.11
CA ALA A 63 -19.33 -28.91 -3.67
C ALA A 63 -20.15 -29.88 -2.76
N ARG A 64 -20.62 -29.40 -1.59
CA ARG A 64 -21.18 -30.17 -0.46
C ARG A 64 -22.52 -30.92 -0.65
N ASN A 65 -23.06 -31.05 -1.87
CA ASN A 65 -24.42 -31.59 -2.07
C ASN A 65 -24.48 -33.09 -2.43
N GLU A 66 -23.36 -33.79 -2.54
CA GLU A 66 -23.31 -35.22 -2.92
C GLU A 66 -22.76 -36.13 -1.79
N PRO A 67 -23.22 -37.39 -1.66
CA PRO A 67 -22.93 -38.28 -0.54
C PRO A 67 -21.44 -38.69 -0.43
N GLU A 68 -20.92 -38.71 0.81
CA GLU A 68 -19.49 -38.81 1.20
C GLU A 68 -18.74 -40.04 0.63
N ASP A 69 -19.44 -41.15 0.41
CA ASP A 69 -18.86 -42.42 -0.09
C ASP A 69 -18.47 -42.35 -1.57
N GLU A 70 -19.14 -41.52 -2.38
CA GLU A 70 -18.80 -41.34 -3.80
C GLU A 70 -17.53 -40.47 -3.99
N TRP A 71 -17.25 -39.55 -3.05
CA TRP A 71 -16.09 -38.65 -3.09
C TRP A 71 -14.75 -39.38 -3.04
N ASN A 72 -14.63 -40.39 -2.17
CA ASN A 72 -13.39 -41.14 -1.99
C ASN A 72 -13.01 -41.93 -3.24
N HIS A 73 -13.99 -42.38 -4.03
CA HIS A 73 -13.73 -43.11 -5.26
C HIS A 73 -13.45 -42.17 -6.44
N LEU A 74 -14.13 -41.03 -6.56
CA LEU A 74 -14.01 -40.16 -7.73
C LEU A 74 -12.68 -39.39 -7.83
N TYR A 75 -12.16 -38.89 -6.70
CA TYR A 75 -10.91 -38.11 -6.72
C TYR A 75 -9.65 -38.97 -6.64
N VAL A 76 -9.74 -40.15 -6.02
CA VAL A 76 -8.66 -41.13 -6.05
C VAL A 76 -8.47 -41.70 -7.47
N ALA A 77 -9.54 -41.70 -8.29
CA ALA A 77 -9.53 -42.16 -9.68
C ALA A 77 -9.26 -41.06 -10.75
N GLU A 78 -8.99 -39.80 -10.36
CA GLU A 78 -8.71 -38.67 -11.28
C GLU A 78 -9.81 -38.37 -12.33
N ILE A 79 -11.10 -38.61 -12.02
CA ILE A 79 -12.19 -38.54 -13.03
C ILE A 79 -12.82 -37.14 -13.19
N HIS A 80 -12.61 -36.20 -12.25
CA HIS A 80 -13.14 -34.82 -12.35
C HIS A 80 -12.11 -33.79 -12.86
N THR A 81 -12.55 -32.93 -13.78
CA THR A 81 -11.76 -31.90 -14.49
C THR A 81 -11.53 -30.60 -13.70
N GLU A 82 -12.09 -30.45 -12.50
CA GLU A 82 -11.78 -29.37 -11.55
C GLU A 82 -11.17 -30.01 -10.30
N ALA A 83 -9.85 -30.13 -10.28
CA ALA A 83 -9.12 -30.84 -9.24
C ALA A 83 -9.00 -29.97 -7.96
N PRO A 84 -9.36 -30.48 -6.76
CA PRO A 84 -9.06 -29.83 -5.49
C PRO A 84 -7.54 -29.65 -5.34
N PHE A 85 -7.11 -28.64 -4.58
CA PHE A 85 -5.69 -28.48 -4.25
C PHE A 85 -5.21 -29.73 -3.51
N GLN A 86 -4.28 -30.46 -4.14
CA GLN A 86 -3.77 -31.73 -3.65
C GLN A 86 -2.27 -31.63 -3.35
N TYR A 87 -1.88 -32.00 -2.13
CA TYR A 87 -0.49 -32.06 -1.71
C TYR A 87 -0.15 -33.46 -1.22
N ASP A 88 0.87 -34.07 -1.81
CA ASP A 88 1.38 -35.38 -1.41
C ASP A 88 2.65 -35.20 -0.57
N TYR A 89 2.65 -35.75 0.65
CA TYR A 89 3.76 -35.71 1.61
C TYR A 89 4.45 -37.07 1.70
N GLU A 90 5.77 -37.06 1.57
CA GLU A 90 6.61 -38.25 1.72
C GLU A 90 6.82 -38.62 3.20
N GLN A 91 7.27 -39.85 3.45
CA GLN A 91 7.60 -40.32 4.80
C GLN A 91 8.64 -39.40 5.46
N GLY A 92 8.35 -38.91 6.67
CA GLY A 92 9.20 -37.98 7.42
C GLY A 92 8.81 -36.50 7.29
N GLN A 93 7.99 -36.13 6.30
CA GLN A 93 7.48 -34.76 6.11
C GLN A 93 6.14 -34.49 6.81
N TYR A 94 5.57 -35.49 7.49
CA TYR A 94 4.32 -35.37 8.21
C TYR A 94 4.37 -36.16 9.52
N CYS A 95 3.53 -35.76 10.48
CA CYS A 95 3.27 -36.48 11.71
C CYS A 95 1.76 -36.51 11.95
N LEU A 96 1.18 -37.71 12.06
CA LEU A 96 -0.24 -37.94 12.25
C LEU A 96 -0.54 -38.26 13.72
N ASP A 97 -1.63 -37.70 14.23
CA ASP A 97 -2.16 -37.99 15.56
C ASP A 97 -3.71 -38.00 15.54
N LYS A 98 -4.34 -38.43 16.63
CA LYS A 98 -5.80 -38.34 16.81
C LYS A 98 -6.17 -37.12 17.63
N ALA A 99 -7.08 -36.32 17.11
CA ALA A 99 -7.67 -35.22 17.86
C ALA A 99 -8.80 -35.76 18.77
N LEU A 100 -8.78 -35.36 20.04
CA LEU A 100 -9.83 -35.64 21.01
C LEU A 100 -10.64 -34.36 21.27
N SER A 101 -11.96 -34.46 21.16
CA SER A 101 -12.87 -33.36 21.50
C SER A 101 -12.97 -33.21 23.01
N SER A 102 -12.87 -31.99 23.52
CA SER A 102 -12.74 -31.72 24.96
C SER A 102 -13.95 -32.15 25.82
N ASN A 103 -15.08 -32.54 25.19
CA ASN A 103 -16.32 -32.87 25.88
C ASN A 103 -16.81 -34.33 25.72
N GLU A 104 -16.19 -35.17 24.87
CA GLU A 104 -16.59 -36.57 24.73
C GLU A 104 -15.37 -37.49 24.55
N LYS A 105 -15.41 -38.70 25.15
CA LYS A 105 -14.34 -39.71 25.10
C LYS A 105 -14.27 -40.46 23.75
N GLN A 106 -14.79 -39.88 22.66
CA GLN A 106 -14.70 -40.45 21.32
C GLN A 106 -13.76 -39.59 20.45
N PRO A 107 -12.83 -40.20 19.70
CA PRO A 107 -11.98 -39.47 18.76
C PRO A 107 -12.82 -38.97 17.57
N GLU A 108 -12.99 -37.66 17.44
CA GLU A 108 -13.80 -37.03 16.37
C GLU A 108 -12.98 -36.61 15.15
N GLY A 109 -11.65 -36.81 15.13
CA GLY A 109 -10.84 -36.42 13.97
C GLY A 109 -9.38 -36.87 13.96
N ILE A 110 -8.74 -36.70 12.80
CA ILE A 110 -7.32 -36.92 12.56
C ILE A 110 -6.62 -35.55 12.56
N PHE A 111 -5.55 -35.43 13.31
CA PHE A 111 -4.65 -34.28 13.30
C PHE A 111 -3.39 -34.63 12.54
N ALA A 112 -2.89 -33.72 11.71
CA ALA A 112 -1.56 -33.86 11.12
C ALA A 112 -0.75 -32.58 11.33
N THR A 113 0.53 -32.73 11.63
CA THR A 113 1.51 -31.67 11.39
C THR A 113 2.28 -32.03 10.14
N VAL A 114 2.15 -31.23 9.08
CA VAL A 114 2.87 -31.41 7.82
C VAL A 114 3.92 -30.33 7.65
N CYS A 115 4.96 -30.60 6.86
CA CYS A 115 5.80 -29.54 6.35
C CYS A 115 4.99 -28.73 5.35
N SER A 116 5.00 -27.40 5.45
CA SER A 116 4.38 -26.54 4.44
C SER A 116 4.87 -26.99 3.07
N PRO A 117 3.97 -27.30 2.11
CA PRO A 117 4.40 -27.68 0.79
C PRO A 117 5.32 -26.56 0.30
N GLU A 118 6.48 -26.92 -0.25
CA GLU A 118 7.28 -25.98 -1.00
C GLU A 118 6.32 -25.43 -2.04
N LYS A 119 5.83 -24.19 -1.87
CA LYS A 119 5.14 -23.49 -2.95
C LYS A 119 6.19 -23.53 -4.04
N ALA A 120 6.02 -24.41 -5.03
CA ALA A 120 6.83 -24.38 -6.21
C ALA A 120 6.59 -22.97 -6.75
N ILE A 121 7.55 -22.08 -6.50
CA ILE A 121 7.50 -20.69 -6.92
C ILE A 121 7.60 -20.80 -8.43
N ARG A 122 6.48 -21.05 -9.08
CA ARG A 122 6.38 -20.94 -10.52
C ARG A 122 6.58 -19.45 -10.75
N TRP A 123 7.74 -19.10 -11.29
CA TRP A 123 8.13 -17.75 -11.70
C TRP A 123 7.15 -17.09 -12.71
N THR A 124 5.99 -17.70 -12.93
CA THR A 124 4.86 -17.26 -13.75
C THR A 124 3.67 -16.76 -12.93
N ASP A 125 3.67 -16.86 -11.59
CA ASP A 125 2.63 -16.25 -10.75
C ASP A 125 2.81 -14.74 -10.71
N THR A 126 2.03 -14.06 -11.54
CA THR A 126 2.06 -12.60 -11.72
C THR A 126 1.76 -11.87 -10.42
N ASP A 127 0.92 -12.42 -9.55
CA ASP A 127 0.58 -11.84 -8.24
C ASP A 127 1.80 -11.77 -7.31
N PHE A 128 2.57 -12.87 -7.20
CA PHE A 128 3.78 -12.91 -6.40
C PHE A 128 4.85 -11.94 -6.91
N LEU A 129 5.11 -11.96 -8.23
CA LEU A 129 6.08 -11.05 -8.85
C LEU A 129 5.69 -9.59 -8.63
N LEU A 130 4.41 -9.25 -8.80
CA LEU A 130 3.95 -7.88 -8.70
C LEU A 130 4.02 -7.37 -7.25
N ARG A 131 3.55 -8.17 -6.28
CA ARG A 131 3.49 -7.75 -4.86
C ARG A 131 4.86 -7.78 -4.19
N LYS A 132 5.67 -8.80 -4.43
CA LYS A 132 6.92 -9.04 -3.69
C LYS A 132 8.17 -8.48 -4.36
N ILE A 133 8.13 -8.26 -5.68
CA ILE A 133 9.29 -7.77 -6.43
C ILE A 133 9.03 -6.38 -6.98
N ILE A 134 7.99 -6.23 -7.82
CA ILE A 134 7.75 -4.97 -8.53
C ILE A 134 7.34 -3.86 -7.56
N ASN A 135 6.43 -4.12 -6.64
CA ASN A 135 5.92 -3.09 -5.73
C ASN A 135 7.04 -2.48 -4.84
N PRO A 136 7.89 -3.25 -4.14
CA PRO A 136 9.03 -2.69 -3.40
C PRO A 136 10.01 -1.89 -4.25
N ILE A 137 10.31 -2.36 -5.47
CA ILE A 137 11.19 -1.66 -6.41
C ILE A 137 10.56 -0.31 -6.81
N CYS A 138 9.26 -0.29 -7.10
CA CYS A 138 8.53 0.95 -7.41
C CYS A 138 8.56 1.94 -6.25
N HIS A 139 8.35 1.50 -5.01
CA HIS A 139 8.47 2.34 -3.81
C HIS A 139 9.91 2.88 -3.65
N GLY A 140 10.92 2.04 -3.81
CA GLY A 140 12.34 2.45 -3.75
C GLY A 140 12.68 3.50 -4.80
N MET A 141 12.26 3.30 -6.05
CA MET A 141 12.42 4.28 -7.12
C MET A 141 11.68 5.58 -6.83
N ALA A 142 10.45 5.51 -6.30
CA ALA A 142 9.66 6.68 -5.94
C ALA A 142 10.35 7.52 -4.85
N ILE A 143 10.95 6.89 -3.83
CA ILE A 143 11.72 7.57 -2.79
C ILE A 143 12.89 8.33 -3.41
N VAL A 144 13.68 7.69 -4.28
CA VAL A 144 14.82 8.33 -4.96
C VAL A 144 14.36 9.54 -5.78
N ILE A 145 13.28 9.40 -6.55
CA ILE A 145 12.73 10.49 -7.37
C ILE A 145 12.27 11.65 -6.49
N LEU A 146 11.52 11.39 -5.42
CA LEU A 146 11.04 12.43 -4.51
C LEU A 146 12.18 13.12 -3.75
N LEU A 147 13.24 12.38 -3.39
CA LEU A 147 14.45 12.95 -2.80
C LEU A 147 15.13 13.93 -3.75
N VAL A 148 15.25 13.57 -5.03
CA VAL A 148 15.78 14.50 -6.05
C VAL A 148 14.94 15.78 -6.11
N VAL A 149 13.61 15.68 -6.12
CA VAL A 149 12.73 16.87 -6.09
C VAL A 149 12.97 17.71 -4.85
N ALA A 150 13.05 17.10 -3.66
CA ALA A 150 13.29 17.80 -2.41
C ALA A 150 14.66 18.52 -2.41
N ILE A 151 15.71 17.84 -2.90
CA ILE A 151 17.07 18.42 -3.02
C ILE A 151 17.07 19.61 -3.97
N ILE A 152 16.44 19.50 -5.14
CA ILE A 152 16.36 20.59 -6.12
C ILE A 152 15.74 21.84 -5.48
N TYR A 153 14.59 21.69 -4.83
CA TYR A 153 13.90 22.81 -4.19
C TYR A 153 14.65 23.37 -2.97
N PHE A 154 15.42 22.53 -2.27
CA PHE A 154 16.26 22.98 -1.16
C PHE A 154 17.52 23.71 -1.64
N VAL A 155 18.19 23.22 -2.67
CA VAL A 155 19.46 23.78 -3.17
C VAL A 155 19.23 25.10 -3.90
N LEU A 156 18.22 25.19 -4.77
CA LEU A 156 17.98 26.37 -5.60
C LEU A 156 17.35 27.52 -4.78
N PRO A 157 18.10 28.60 -4.47
CA PRO A 157 17.60 29.68 -3.61
C PRO A 157 16.42 30.44 -4.23
N THR A 158 16.31 30.44 -5.57
CA THR A 158 15.21 31.06 -6.31
C THR A 158 13.87 30.31 -6.16
N LEU A 159 13.92 29.04 -5.76
CA LEU A 159 12.75 28.19 -5.49
C LEU A 159 12.35 28.14 -4.02
N ARG A 160 13.15 28.69 -3.10
CA ARG A 160 12.84 28.75 -1.66
C ARG A 160 11.80 29.82 -1.31
N ASP A 161 10.85 30.06 -2.20
CA ASP A 161 9.69 30.87 -1.90
C ASP A 161 8.71 30.08 -1.00
N LEU A 162 7.68 30.76 -0.49
CA LEU A 162 6.69 30.14 0.40
C LEU A 162 6.07 28.88 -0.23
N VAL A 163 5.81 28.89 -1.54
CA VAL A 163 5.19 27.78 -2.24
C VAL A 163 6.18 26.63 -2.41
N GLY A 164 7.43 26.91 -2.75
CA GLY A 164 8.49 25.91 -2.80
C GLY A 164 8.74 25.23 -1.47
N ASN A 165 8.73 25.96 -0.35
CA ASN A 165 8.85 25.38 0.99
C ASN A 165 7.65 24.50 1.39
N ILE A 166 6.44 24.83 0.90
CA ILE A 166 5.27 23.95 1.06
C ILE A 166 5.45 22.69 0.21
N VAL A 167 5.92 22.82 -1.04
CA VAL A 167 6.19 21.68 -1.92
C VAL A 167 7.24 20.75 -1.32
N THR A 168 8.33 21.27 -0.73
CA THR A 168 9.32 20.42 -0.05
C THR A 168 8.73 19.70 1.14
N SER A 169 7.84 20.33 1.90
CA SER A 169 7.15 19.68 3.01
C SER A 169 6.23 18.56 2.52
N ILE A 170 5.50 18.78 1.41
CA ILE A 170 4.69 17.74 0.77
C ILE A 170 5.58 16.57 0.31
N THR A 171 6.69 16.83 -0.37
CA THR A 171 7.58 15.76 -0.86
C THR A 171 8.22 14.97 0.26
N VAL A 172 8.63 15.62 1.36
CA VAL A 172 9.13 14.93 2.56
C VAL A 172 8.05 14.04 3.19
N CYS A 173 6.81 14.52 3.30
CA CYS A 173 5.70 13.69 3.80
C CYS A 173 5.46 12.49 2.88
N LEU A 174 5.54 12.67 1.56
CA LEU A 174 5.41 11.56 0.62
C LEU A 174 6.58 10.57 0.72
N ILE A 175 7.82 11.02 0.93
CA ILE A 175 8.98 10.14 1.16
C ILE A 175 8.75 9.27 2.39
N ILE A 176 8.32 9.85 3.50
CA ILE A 176 8.05 9.12 4.74
C ILE A 176 6.92 8.10 4.53
N SER A 177 5.86 8.47 3.80
CA SER A 177 4.77 7.55 3.45
C SER A 177 5.28 6.37 2.60
N GLN A 178 6.05 6.64 1.54
CA GLN A 178 6.61 5.59 0.67
C GLN A 178 7.60 4.68 1.44
N ALA A 179 8.39 5.25 2.35
CA ALA A 179 9.30 4.48 3.20
C ALA A 179 8.55 3.60 4.22
N ALA A 180 7.48 4.12 4.84
CA ALA A 180 6.66 3.36 5.77
C ALA A 180 5.97 2.18 5.07
N ASP A 181 5.45 2.39 3.86
CA ASP A 181 4.84 1.32 3.06
C ASP A 181 5.87 0.28 2.60
N LEU A 182 7.08 0.72 2.21
CA LEU A 182 8.19 -0.18 1.88
C LEU A 182 8.57 -1.07 3.09
N VAL A 183 8.69 -0.47 4.28
CA VAL A 183 8.96 -1.22 5.52
C VAL A 183 7.86 -2.23 5.76
N ARG A 184 6.59 -1.85 5.61
CA ARG A 184 5.44 -2.75 5.78
C ARG A 184 5.56 -4.02 4.93
N ILE A 185 5.94 -3.88 3.66
CA ILE A 185 6.10 -5.01 2.73
C ILE A 185 7.25 -5.95 3.16
N PHE A 186 8.37 -5.41 3.66
CA PHE A 186 9.49 -6.23 4.12
C PHE A 186 9.27 -6.86 5.51
N THR A 187 8.46 -6.22 6.36
CA THR A 187 8.17 -6.70 7.73
C THR A 187 7.04 -7.71 7.81
N GLU A 188 6.59 -8.28 6.69
CA GLU A 188 5.50 -9.29 6.65
C GLU A 188 5.79 -10.54 7.51
N PHE A 189 7.05 -10.73 7.96
CA PHE A 189 7.47 -11.81 8.86
C PHE A 189 7.79 -11.36 10.30
N SER A 190 7.51 -10.11 10.69
CA SER A 190 7.89 -9.54 12.00
C SER A 190 6.70 -9.32 12.95
N SER A 191 7.00 -9.11 14.22
CA SER A 191 6.05 -8.93 15.34
C SER A 191 4.95 -7.89 15.09
N HIS A 192 3.74 -8.14 15.62
CA HIS A 192 2.53 -7.31 15.50
C HIS A 192 2.73 -5.82 15.79
N VAL A 193 3.62 -5.46 16.71
CA VAL A 193 3.88 -4.06 17.09
C VAL A 193 4.53 -3.27 15.94
N SER A 194 5.36 -3.92 15.12
CA SER A 194 6.02 -3.28 13.99
C SER A 194 5.02 -2.85 12.90
N PHE A 195 3.95 -3.61 12.72
CA PHE A 195 2.93 -3.36 11.71
C PHE A 195 2.11 -2.11 12.02
N VAL A 196 1.57 -2.03 13.24
CA VAL A 196 0.75 -0.89 13.69
C VAL A 196 1.54 0.42 13.65
N VAL A 197 2.84 0.37 13.99
CA VAL A 197 3.73 1.52 13.94
C VAL A 197 3.96 1.97 12.49
N ALA A 198 4.28 1.04 11.58
CA ALA A 198 4.49 1.37 10.17
C ALA A 198 3.24 1.97 9.52
N ASP A 199 2.07 1.38 9.75
CA ASP A 199 0.79 1.90 9.24
C ASP A 199 0.47 3.28 9.83
N SER A 200 0.74 3.50 11.12
CA SER A 200 0.54 4.81 11.76
C SER A 200 1.40 5.88 11.08
N PHE A 201 2.69 5.60 10.84
CA PHE A 201 3.57 6.53 10.13
C PHE A 201 3.10 6.79 8.70
N PHE A 202 2.66 5.75 7.99
CA PHE A 202 2.11 5.87 6.64
C PHE A 202 0.91 6.84 6.61
N TYR A 203 -0.11 6.60 7.44
CA TYR A 203 -1.33 7.41 7.44
C TYR A 203 -1.12 8.83 7.97
N ILE A 204 -0.33 9.01 9.03
CA ILE A 204 -0.02 10.34 9.58
C ILE A 204 0.73 11.17 8.54
N SER A 205 1.70 10.58 7.84
CA SER A 205 2.47 11.28 6.83
C SER A 205 1.63 11.63 5.60
N LEU A 206 0.78 10.71 5.14
CA LEU A 206 -0.17 10.96 4.06
C LEU A 206 -1.13 12.11 4.41
N LEU A 207 -1.68 12.11 5.63
CA LEU A 207 -2.55 13.17 6.12
C LEU A 207 -1.82 14.52 6.17
N GLY A 208 -0.58 14.52 6.66
CA GLY A 208 0.29 15.71 6.64
C GLY A 208 0.49 16.28 5.24
N ALA A 209 0.72 15.44 4.25
CA ALA A 209 0.84 15.86 2.84
C ALA A 209 -0.44 16.56 2.34
N PHE A 210 -1.63 16.04 2.68
CA PHE A 210 -2.91 16.66 2.32
C PHE A 210 -3.15 18.00 3.03
N PHE A 211 -2.78 18.14 4.32
CA PHE A 211 -2.87 19.42 5.02
C PHE A 211 -1.91 20.47 4.47
N TRP A 212 -0.70 20.08 4.06
CA TRP A 212 0.22 20.97 3.36
C TRP A 212 -0.33 21.41 2.00
N LEU A 213 -0.90 20.47 1.24
CA LEU A 213 -1.59 20.77 -0.01
C LEU A 213 -2.78 21.72 0.21
N ASN A 214 -3.54 21.54 1.28
CA ASN A 214 -4.63 22.45 1.66
C ASN A 214 -4.13 23.86 1.98
N SER A 215 -3.02 23.96 2.71
CA SER A 215 -2.35 25.23 3.01
C SER A 215 -1.91 25.94 1.73
N MET A 216 -1.37 25.20 0.75
CA MET A 216 -1.01 25.72 -0.57
C MET A 216 -2.24 26.25 -1.32
N GLY A 217 -3.33 25.48 -1.35
CA GLY A 217 -4.59 25.85 -2.00
C GLY A 217 -5.20 27.12 -1.41
N TYR A 218 -5.25 27.20 -0.07
CA TYR A 218 -5.72 28.39 0.63
C TYR A 218 -4.84 29.61 0.37
N TYR A 219 -3.51 29.45 0.40
CA TYR A 219 -2.57 30.53 0.09
C TYR A 219 -2.85 31.11 -1.31
N ILE A 220 -2.96 30.26 -2.32
CA ILE A 220 -3.20 30.69 -3.71
C ILE A 220 -4.57 31.38 -3.83
N TRP A 221 -5.62 30.75 -3.30
CA TRP A 221 -6.98 31.28 -3.30
C TRP A 221 -7.09 32.66 -2.65
N LYS A 222 -6.46 32.84 -1.48
CA LYS A 222 -6.40 34.11 -0.77
C LYS A 222 -5.60 35.16 -1.54
N THR A 223 -4.50 34.75 -2.17
CA THR A 223 -3.60 35.65 -2.91
C THR A 223 -4.29 36.23 -4.15
N PHE A 224 -5.06 35.43 -4.90
CA PHE A 224 -5.82 35.96 -6.04
C PHE A 224 -6.90 36.95 -5.63
N ARG A 225 -7.54 36.76 -4.47
CA ARG A 225 -8.64 37.63 -4.01
C ARG A 225 -8.19 38.91 -3.32
N ALA A 226 -6.94 38.99 -2.87
CA ALA A 226 -6.44 40.16 -2.16
C ALA A 226 -6.19 41.33 -3.15
N ARG A 227 -6.79 42.51 -2.90
CA ARG A 227 -6.54 43.73 -3.70
C ARG A 227 -5.14 44.33 -3.52
N ASN A 228 -4.46 44.03 -2.41
CA ASN A 228 -3.13 44.54 -2.05
C ASN A 228 -2.18 43.37 -1.69
N VAL A 229 -1.72 42.63 -2.69
CA VAL A 229 -1.10 41.30 -2.57
C VAL A 229 0.25 41.27 -1.82
N PHE A 230 0.90 42.42 -1.58
CA PHE A 230 2.22 42.50 -0.94
C PHE A 230 2.22 43.34 0.37
N LEU A 231 1.35 43.00 1.33
CA LEU A 231 1.54 43.50 2.70
C LEU A 231 2.75 42.80 3.33
N ARG A 232 3.91 43.47 3.22
CA ARG A 232 5.12 43.58 4.08
C ARG A 232 5.41 42.54 5.18
N VAL A 233 4.92 41.31 5.09
CA VAL A 233 5.26 40.20 5.99
C VAL A 233 6.26 39.31 5.26
N THR A 234 7.41 39.09 5.89
CA THR A 234 8.47 38.21 5.38
C THR A 234 7.92 36.80 5.16
N ASP A 235 8.32 36.16 4.06
CA ASP A 235 7.78 34.86 3.66
C ASP A 235 8.02 33.75 4.70
N GLY A 236 9.08 33.88 5.51
CA GLY A 236 9.35 32.98 6.64
C GLY A 236 8.29 33.01 7.74
N ARG A 237 7.73 34.18 8.09
CA ARG A 237 6.66 34.26 9.11
C ARG A 237 5.36 33.63 8.61
N LYS A 238 5.05 33.79 7.32
CA LYS A 238 3.90 33.13 6.70
C LYS A 238 4.09 31.62 6.74
N TYR A 239 5.27 31.12 6.36
CA TYR A 239 5.56 29.69 6.40
C TYR A 239 5.41 29.11 7.82
N CYS A 240 5.91 29.81 8.85
CA CYS A 240 5.76 29.37 10.25
C CYS A 240 4.28 29.25 10.66
N LEU A 241 3.43 30.21 10.27
CA LEU A 241 1.99 30.13 10.53
C LEU A 241 1.33 28.95 9.81
N TYR A 242 1.64 28.74 8.53
CA TYR A 242 1.12 27.61 7.76
C TYR A 242 1.62 26.26 8.31
N SER A 243 2.88 26.21 8.74
CA SER A 243 3.49 25.04 9.38
C SER A 243 2.79 24.70 10.69
N GLY A 244 2.53 25.71 11.54
CA GLY A 244 1.77 25.51 12.79
C GLY A 244 0.36 24.99 12.54
N TYR A 245 -0.33 25.50 11.50
CA TYR A 245 -1.63 24.98 11.09
C TYR A 245 -1.55 23.53 10.58
N ALA A 246 -0.67 23.24 9.62
CA ALA A 246 -0.60 21.93 8.98
C ALA A 246 -0.17 20.84 9.96
N TRP A 247 0.90 21.06 10.72
CA TRP A 247 1.37 20.09 11.72
C TRP A 247 0.43 20.00 12.92
N GLY A 248 -0.14 21.12 13.37
CA GLY A 248 -1.13 21.10 14.44
C GLY A 248 -2.37 20.30 14.07
N ALA A 249 -2.90 20.50 12.86
CA ALA A 249 -4.04 19.73 12.36
C ALA A 249 -3.69 18.25 12.16
N THR A 250 -2.49 17.95 11.64
CA THR A 250 -2.03 16.57 11.47
C THR A 250 -1.87 15.85 12.82
N ALA A 251 -1.22 16.49 13.80
CA ALA A 251 -0.98 15.93 15.12
C ALA A 251 -2.27 15.74 15.92
N THR A 252 -3.21 16.68 15.84
CA THR A 252 -4.52 16.55 16.50
C THR A 252 -5.31 15.38 15.91
N MET A 253 -5.38 15.25 14.59
CA MET A 253 -6.05 14.12 13.94
C MET A 253 -5.36 12.79 14.23
N ALA A 254 -4.02 12.75 14.23
CA ALA A 254 -3.26 11.58 14.62
C ALA A 254 -3.55 11.15 16.06
N ALA A 255 -3.61 12.11 17.00
CA ALA A 255 -3.96 11.83 18.39
C ALA A 255 -5.38 11.27 18.53
N VAL A 256 -6.36 11.82 17.78
CA VAL A 256 -7.73 11.29 17.76
C VAL A 256 -7.77 9.87 17.19
N ALA A 257 -7.01 9.57 16.14
CA ALA A 257 -6.96 8.24 15.54
C ALA A 257 -6.30 7.19 16.45
N ILE A 258 -5.21 7.57 17.13
CA ILE A 258 -4.56 6.70 18.13
C ILE A 258 -5.52 6.47 19.31
N PHE A 259 -6.20 7.52 19.78
CA PHE A 259 -7.20 7.40 20.83
C PHE A 259 -8.36 6.49 20.40
N SER A 260 -8.88 6.62 19.19
CA SER A 260 -9.96 5.74 18.71
C SER A 260 -9.51 4.27 18.61
N HIS A 261 -8.29 4.03 18.14
CA HIS A 261 -7.76 2.67 18.02
C HIS A 261 -7.60 1.97 19.38
N PHE A 262 -7.15 2.69 20.42
CA PHE A 262 -6.94 2.07 21.74
C PHE A 262 -8.20 2.04 22.61
N PHE A 263 -9.11 3.01 22.48
CA PHE A 263 -10.24 3.18 23.40
C PHE A 263 -11.60 2.80 22.80
N LEU A 264 -11.77 2.84 21.48
CA LEU A 264 -13.07 2.56 20.82
C LEU A 264 -13.12 1.20 20.12
N ASP A 265 -11.98 0.68 19.63
CA ASP A 265 -11.89 -0.70 19.15
C ASP A 265 -11.79 -1.67 20.34
N GLY A 266 -12.93 -1.98 20.96
CA GLY A 266 -13.04 -2.98 22.01
C GLY A 266 -12.72 -4.41 21.52
N PRO A 267 -12.48 -5.38 22.42
CA PRO A 267 -12.08 -6.77 22.08
C PRO A 267 -13.07 -7.51 21.15
N ASN A 268 -14.32 -7.04 21.06
CA ASN A 268 -15.35 -7.62 20.19
C ASN A 268 -15.28 -7.13 18.73
N ALA A 269 -14.58 -6.02 18.43
CA ALA A 269 -14.40 -5.52 17.06
C ALA A 269 -13.33 -6.31 16.27
N LYS A 270 -12.37 -6.93 16.96
CA LYS A 270 -11.32 -7.77 16.35
C LYS A 270 -11.85 -9.07 15.73
N LYS A 271 -13.02 -9.57 16.17
CA LYS A 271 -13.53 -10.89 15.77
C LYS A 271 -14.39 -10.88 14.50
N SER A 272 -14.69 -9.71 13.93
CA SER A 272 -15.69 -9.55 12.85
C SER A 272 -15.13 -8.96 11.55
N SER A 273 -13.83 -8.65 11.47
CA SER A 273 -13.29 -7.83 10.36
C SER A 273 -12.09 -8.44 9.64
N SER A 274 -11.89 -9.76 9.69
CA SER A 274 -10.90 -10.44 8.86
C SER A 274 -11.58 -10.97 7.60
N ILE A 275 -11.67 -10.14 6.55
CA ILE A 275 -11.89 -10.65 5.19
C ILE A 275 -10.55 -11.03 4.52
N PHE A 276 -9.43 -10.66 5.16
CA PHE A 276 -8.13 -11.26 4.95
C PHE A 276 -7.75 -11.99 6.23
N GLU A 277 -7.63 -13.32 6.16
CA GLU A 277 -7.02 -14.12 7.22
C GLU A 277 -5.61 -13.57 7.54
N ASP A 278 -5.33 -13.48 8.85
CA ASP A 278 -4.00 -13.34 9.46
C ASP A 278 -3.21 -12.02 9.39
N GLN A 279 -3.85 -10.85 9.26
CA GLN A 279 -3.16 -9.60 9.57
C GLN A 279 -4.02 -8.63 10.40
N ASP A 280 -3.68 -8.51 11.69
CA ASP A 280 -4.21 -7.53 12.65
C ASP A 280 -3.83 -6.10 12.19
N ASN A 281 -4.51 -5.62 11.15
CA ASN A 281 -4.40 -4.26 10.66
C ASN A 281 -5.15 -3.30 11.60
N ILE A 282 -4.86 -1.99 11.49
CA ILE A 282 -5.60 -0.95 12.20
C ILE A 282 -7.11 -1.21 12.05
N GLY A 283 -7.85 -1.22 13.16
CA GLY A 283 -9.28 -1.49 13.14
C GLY A 283 -10.03 -0.54 12.21
N TRP A 284 -11.15 -1.01 11.64
CA TRP A 284 -11.96 -0.27 10.67
C TRP A 284 -12.28 1.16 11.13
N LEU A 285 -12.48 1.37 12.43
CA LEU A 285 -12.71 2.68 13.02
C LEU A 285 -11.47 3.59 12.96
N GLY A 286 -10.28 3.08 13.26
CA GLY A 286 -9.03 3.83 13.13
C GLY A 286 -8.76 4.24 11.68
N ILE A 287 -9.05 3.36 10.74
CA ILE A 287 -8.98 3.65 9.30
C ILE A 287 -9.97 4.76 8.92
N ALA A 288 -11.23 4.67 9.33
CA ALA A 288 -12.24 5.69 9.04
C ALA A 288 -11.84 7.09 9.55
N VAL A 289 -11.18 7.17 10.71
CA VAL A 289 -10.71 8.44 11.31
C VAL A 289 -9.57 9.08 10.52
N PHE A 290 -8.70 8.31 9.86
CA PHE A 290 -7.66 8.87 8.99
C PHE A 290 -8.18 9.31 7.62
N PHE A 291 -9.15 8.58 7.06
CA PHE A 291 -9.63 8.82 5.69
C PHE A 291 -10.69 9.93 5.61
N THR A 292 -11.51 10.10 6.65
CA THR A 292 -12.56 11.13 6.68
C THR A 292 -11.99 12.56 6.55
N PRO A 293 -10.92 12.95 7.30
CA PRO A 293 -10.29 14.25 7.13
C PRO A 293 -9.72 14.47 5.72
N ILE A 294 -9.12 13.44 5.11
CA ILE A 294 -8.56 13.54 3.76
C ILE A 294 -9.67 13.80 2.74
N ALA A 295 -10.79 13.07 2.82
CA ALA A 295 -11.95 13.30 1.96
C ALA A 295 -12.48 14.74 2.09
N PHE A 296 -12.59 15.26 3.33
CA PHE A 296 -13.00 16.63 3.59
C PHE A 296 -12.01 17.65 3.02
N ILE A 297 -10.70 17.43 3.18
CA ILE A 297 -9.65 18.28 2.61
C ILE A 297 -9.74 18.32 1.09
N ILE A 298 -10.00 17.19 0.44
CA ILE A 298 -10.19 17.12 -1.02
C ILE A 298 -11.37 18.02 -1.43
N LEU A 299 -12.51 17.95 -0.73
CA LEU A 299 -13.67 18.81 -1.01
C LEU A 299 -13.33 20.31 -0.86
N VAL A 300 -12.62 20.68 0.20
CA VAL A 300 -12.17 22.07 0.41
C VAL A 300 -11.21 22.53 -0.70
N ASN A 301 -10.30 21.64 -1.14
CA ASN A 301 -9.38 21.94 -2.25
C ASN A 301 -10.09 22.06 -3.60
N ILE A 302 -11.15 21.28 -3.85
CA ILE A 302 -12.02 21.46 -5.02
C ILE A 302 -12.67 22.84 -4.97
N PHE A 303 -13.17 23.27 -3.81
CA PHE A 303 -13.72 24.62 -3.65
C PHE A 303 -12.67 25.70 -3.95
N PHE A 304 -11.45 25.57 -3.43
CA PHE A 304 -10.36 26.51 -3.75
C PHE A 304 -10.00 26.51 -5.23
N TYR A 305 -9.93 25.34 -5.86
CA TYR A 305 -9.66 25.19 -7.29
C TYR A 305 -10.72 25.88 -8.14
N VAL A 306 -12.00 25.53 -7.97
CA VAL A 306 -13.12 26.06 -8.76
C VAL A 306 -13.24 27.56 -8.61
N THR A 307 -13.14 28.07 -7.38
CA THR A 307 -13.29 29.50 -7.13
C THR A 307 -12.09 30.32 -7.62
N THR A 308 -10.87 29.79 -7.55
CA THR A 308 -9.68 30.43 -8.11
C THR A 308 -9.72 30.43 -9.63
N MET A 309 -10.12 29.32 -10.25
CA MET A 309 -10.28 29.23 -11.71
C MET A 309 -11.31 30.25 -12.23
N LYS A 310 -12.47 30.37 -11.57
CA LYS A 310 -13.49 31.38 -11.91
C LYS A 310 -12.95 32.81 -11.80
N PHE A 311 -12.10 33.07 -10.81
CA PHE A 311 -11.49 34.40 -10.65
C PHE A 311 -10.49 34.69 -11.76
N ILE A 312 -9.59 33.75 -12.05
CA ILE A 312 -8.59 33.88 -13.14
C ILE A 312 -9.27 34.14 -14.48
N ASN A 313 -10.34 33.40 -14.81
CA ASN A 313 -11.07 33.55 -16.07
C ASN A 313 -11.78 34.91 -16.22
N ARG A 314 -12.06 35.61 -15.11
CA ARG A 314 -12.66 36.95 -15.12
C ARG A 314 -11.64 38.08 -15.19
N MET A 315 -10.36 37.78 -15.02
CA MET A 315 -9.30 38.78 -15.06
C MET A 315 -8.75 38.95 -16.47
N ASN A 316 -8.90 40.16 -17.03
CA ASN A 316 -8.45 40.50 -18.38
C ASN A 316 -7.08 41.21 -18.43
N VAL A 317 -6.49 41.57 -17.29
CA VAL A 317 -5.20 42.29 -17.23
C VAL A 317 -4.14 41.39 -16.59
N TYR A 318 -3.16 40.99 -17.39
CA TYR A 318 -2.05 40.13 -16.96
C TYR A 318 -0.81 40.98 -16.64
N GLY A 319 -0.61 41.28 -15.37
CA GLY A 319 0.68 41.79 -14.88
C GLY A 319 1.69 40.66 -14.62
N ARG A 320 2.99 40.97 -14.57
CA ARG A 320 4.09 40.01 -14.31
C ARG A 320 3.86 39.14 -13.05
N ILE A 321 3.27 39.73 -12.01
CA ILE A 321 2.90 39.06 -10.75
C ILE A 321 1.79 38.01 -10.96
N HIS A 322 0.81 38.31 -11.81
CA HIS A 322 -0.30 37.41 -12.12
C HIS A 322 0.17 36.20 -12.94
N HIS A 323 1.16 36.39 -13.84
CA HIS A 323 1.76 35.28 -14.57
C HIS A 323 2.45 34.27 -13.63
N LYS A 324 3.27 34.76 -12.69
CA LYS A 324 3.90 33.91 -11.67
C LYS A 324 2.86 33.18 -10.81
N LEU A 325 1.83 33.88 -10.36
CA LEU A 325 0.76 33.31 -9.54
C LEU A 325 -0.08 32.26 -10.30
N LYS A 326 -0.32 32.46 -11.60
CA LYS A 326 -0.95 31.45 -12.48
C LYS A 326 -0.10 30.19 -12.56
N GLY A 327 1.23 30.31 -12.66
CA GLY A 327 2.15 29.18 -12.59
C GLY A 327 2.02 28.39 -11.28
N HIS A 328 1.92 29.08 -10.14
CA HIS A 328 1.70 28.45 -8.83
C HIS A 328 0.34 27.75 -8.75
N PHE A 329 -0.71 28.33 -9.32
CA PHE A 329 -2.04 27.72 -9.40
C PHE A 329 -2.07 26.45 -10.25
N VAL A 330 -1.43 26.47 -11.42
CA VAL A 330 -1.30 25.28 -12.28
C VAL A 330 -0.53 24.18 -11.55
N MET A 331 0.53 24.53 -10.83
CA MET A 331 1.27 23.57 -10.01
C MET A 331 0.40 22.96 -8.90
N PHE A 332 -0.28 23.78 -8.11
CA PHE A 332 -1.22 23.32 -7.09
C PHE A 332 -2.27 22.37 -7.68
N SER A 333 -2.89 22.74 -8.80
CA SER A 333 -3.95 21.96 -9.43
C SER A 333 -3.48 20.58 -9.86
N LEU A 334 -2.27 20.50 -10.43
CA LEU A 334 -1.70 19.24 -10.91
C LEU A 334 -1.22 18.35 -9.75
N ILE A 335 -0.60 18.92 -8.70
CA ILE A 335 -0.25 18.15 -7.48
C ILE A 335 -1.53 17.63 -6.81
N PHE A 336 -2.56 18.47 -6.70
CA PHE A 336 -3.85 18.10 -6.14
C PHE A 336 -4.51 16.96 -6.91
N LEU A 337 -4.49 17.02 -8.25
CA LEU A 337 -4.99 15.96 -9.10
C LEU A 337 -4.25 14.64 -8.83
N VAL A 338 -2.92 14.65 -8.91
CA VAL A 338 -2.10 13.44 -8.73
C VAL A 338 -2.31 12.81 -7.35
N MET A 339 -2.24 13.61 -6.28
CA MET A 339 -2.43 13.09 -4.92
C MET A 339 -3.85 12.55 -4.68
N SER A 340 -4.87 13.22 -5.20
CA SER A 340 -6.27 12.78 -5.02
C SER A 340 -6.56 11.49 -5.80
N ILE A 341 -5.99 11.34 -7.01
CA ILE A 341 -6.11 10.11 -7.79
C ILE A 341 -5.40 8.96 -7.06
N SER A 342 -4.16 9.15 -6.60
CA SER A 342 -3.44 8.11 -5.84
C SER A 342 -4.19 7.68 -4.59
N TRP A 343 -4.76 8.63 -3.84
CA TRP A 343 -5.56 8.32 -2.65
C TRP A 343 -6.88 7.61 -2.99
N LEU A 344 -7.54 7.98 -4.09
CA LEU A 344 -8.75 7.29 -4.54
C LEU A 344 -8.46 5.83 -4.91
N PHE A 345 -7.37 5.57 -5.63
CA PHE A 345 -6.94 4.20 -5.95
C PHE A 345 -6.48 3.41 -4.72
N LEU A 346 -5.94 4.08 -3.70
CA LEU A 346 -5.64 3.44 -2.40
C LEU A 346 -6.92 2.96 -1.69
N ILE A 347 -8.03 3.68 -1.79
CA ILE A 347 -9.31 3.20 -1.25
C ILE A 347 -9.88 2.06 -2.10
N LEU A 348 -9.80 2.20 -3.43
CA LEU A 348 -10.32 1.18 -4.34
C LEU A 348 -9.58 -0.15 -4.21
N SER A 349 -8.30 -0.16 -3.83
CA SER A 349 -7.53 -1.39 -3.63
C SER A 349 -8.01 -2.25 -2.47
N TRP A 350 -8.88 -1.73 -1.60
CA TRP A 350 -9.49 -2.50 -0.51
C TRP A 350 -10.72 -3.31 -0.92
N LEU A 351 -11.21 -3.11 -2.14
CA LEU A 351 -12.26 -3.96 -2.71
C LEU A 351 -11.65 -5.32 -3.09
N HIS A 352 -12.44 -6.39 -3.03
CA HIS A 352 -12.03 -7.79 -3.29
C HIS A 352 -11.71 -8.10 -4.77
N TYR A 353 -11.19 -7.12 -5.52
CA TYR A 353 -10.84 -7.25 -6.93
C TYR A 353 -9.34 -7.04 -7.12
N ASP A 354 -8.63 -8.09 -7.53
CA ASP A 354 -7.17 -8.05 -7.78
C ASP A 354 -6.78 -6.97 -8.80
N ALA A 355 -7.64 -6.74 -9.80
CA ALA A 355 -7.42 -5.69 -10.81
C ALA A 355 -7.28 -4.29 -10.20
N LEU A 356 -8.01 -3.98 -9.12
CA LEU A 356 -7.94 -2.68 -8.45
C LEU A 356 -6.66 -2.52 -7.64
N LEU A 357 -6.20 -3.60 -7.02
CA LEU A 357 -4.90 -3.64 -6.34
C LEU A 357 -3.76 -3.43 -7.33
N TYR A 358 -3.79 -4.11 -8.48
CA TYR A 358 -2.79 -3.93 -9.53
C TYR A 358 -2.78 -2.50 -10.07
N THR A 359 -3.97 -1.92 -10.28
CA THR A 359 -4.11 -0.54 -10.72
C THR A 359 -3.56 0.43 -9.68
N HIS A 360 -3.79 0.18 -8.38
CA HIS A 360 -3.21 0.96 -7.31
C HIS A 360 -1.67 0.93 -7.30
N ILE A 361 -1.05 -0.24 -7.47
CA ILE A 361 0.41 -0.37 -7.58
C ILE A 361 0.96 0.51 -8.72
N VAL A 362 0.32 0.44 -9.89
CA VAL A 362 0.73 1.24 -11.05
C VAL A 362 0.55 2.74 -10.79
N VAL A 363 -0.60 3.16 -10.25
CA VAL A 363 -0.87 4.58 -9.95
C VAL A 363 0.09 5.12 -8.89
N ASN A 364 0.42 4.33 -7.88
CA ASN A 364 1.39 4.71 -6.85
C ASN A 364 2.80 4.83 -7.45
N ALA A 365 3.22 3.88 -8.31
CA ALA A 365 4.51 3.94 -9.00
C ALA A 365 4.65 5.20 -9.89
N LEU A 366 3.55 5.65 -10.50
CA LEU A 366 3.54 6.85 -11.35
C LEU A 366 3.46 8.16 -10.56
N GLN A 367 3.08 8.13 -9.28
CA GLN A 367 2.89 9.33 -8.46
C GLN A 367 4.16 10.19 -8.38
N ALA A 368 5.29 9.59 -8.01
CA ALA A 368 6.57 10.29 -7.87
C ALA A 368 7.12 10.83 -9.21
N PRO A 369 7.13 10.06 -10.32
CA PRO A 369 7.43 10.58 -11.66
C PRO A 369 6.55 11.78 -12.06
N PHE A 370 5.25 11.74 -11.81
CA PHE A 370 4.38 12.88 -12.10
C PHE A 370 4.71 14.10 -11.25
N ILE A 371 5.02 13.93 -9.96
CA ILE A 371 5.46 15.03 -9.10
C ILE A 371 6.77 15.63 -9.61
N LEU A 372 7.75 14.82 -10.01
CA LEU A 372 8.99 15.29 -10.62
C LEU A 372 8.71 16.09 -11.90
N TYR A 373 7.85 15.58 -12.78
CA TYR A 373 7.46 16.29 -14.00
C TYR A 373 6.81 17.64 -13.67
N ILE A 374 5.86 17.66 -12.73
CA ILE A 374 5.10 18.85 -12.34
C ILE A 374 6.00 19.92 -11.69
N CYS A 375 6.87 19.51 -10.78
CA CYS A 375 7.66 20.41 -9.95
C CYS A 375 8.97 20.85 -10.63
N VAL A 376 9.56 20.02 -11.49
CA VAL A 376 10.89 20.27 -12.07
C VAL A 376 10.80 20.44 -13.60
N LEU A 377 10.33 19.42 -14.33
CA LEU A 377 10.44 19.39 -15.79
C LEU A 377 9.50 20.37 -16.51
N ARG A 378 8.28 20.57 -15.97
CA ARG A 378 7.31 21.52 -16.53
C ARG A 378 7.73 22.97 -16.27
N GLN A 379 8.48 23.22 -15.21
CA GLN A 379 8.90 24.57 -14.85
C GLN A 379 10.15 24.96 -15.65
N LYS A 380 9.96 25.59 -16.81
CA LYS A 380 11.06 26.07 -17.68
C LYS A 380 12.15 26.85 -16.91
N HIS A 381 11.74 27.64 -15.92
CA HIS A 381 12.66 28.37 -15.02
C HIS A 381 13.56 27.44 -14.20
N VAL A 382 13.03 26.33 -13.68
CA VAL A 382 13.82 25.34 -12.92
C VAL A 382 14.75 24.58 -13.82
N THR A 383 14.28 24.14 -14.99
CA THR A 383 15.11 23.46 -15.99
C THR A 383 16.27 24.36 -16.46
N PHE A 384 16.00 25.65 -16.68
CA PHE A 384 17.02 26.63 -17.04
C PHE A 384 18.06 26.80 -15.93
N LEU A 385 17.63 26.95 -14.68
CA LEU A 385 18.54 27.09 -13.54
C LEU A 385 19.37 25.82 -13.30
N LEU A 386 18.77 24.63 -13.48
CA LEU A 386 19.51 23.36 -13.41
C LEU A 386 20.57 23.29 -14.51
N LYS A 387 20.24 23.69 -15.75
CA LYS A 387 21.23 23.77 -16.83
C LYS A 387 22.36 24.76 -16.49
N LYS A 388 22.04 25.91 -15.90
CA LYS A 388 23.02 26.91 -15.46
C LYS A 388 23.93 26.36 -14.34
N SER A 389 23.35 25.74 -13.32
CA SER A 389 24.11 25.21 -12.17
C SER A 389 24.89 23.92 -12.46
N CYS A 390 24.41 23.07 -13.38
CA CYS A 390 25.07 21.80 -13.71
C CYS A 390 25.99 21.86 -14.93
N CYS A 391 25.81 22.82 -15.85
CA CYS A 391 26.52 22.83 -17.13
C CYS A 391 27.32 24.12 -17.44
N TYR A 392 27.23 25.19 -16.65
CA TYR A 392 28.02 26.41 -16.87
C TYR A 392 29.11 26.60 -15.81
N ASN A 393 30.36 26.33 -16.21
CA ASN A 393 31.57 26.83 -15.53
C ASN A 393 32.15 28.08 -16.22
N GLU A 394 31.46 28.66 -17.21
CA GLU A 394 31.91 29.86 -17.94
C GLU A 394 30.98 31.04 -17.71
N PRO A 395 31.51 32.27 -17.58
CA PRO A 395 30.69 33.45 -17.37
C PRO A 395 29.75 33.66 -18.58
N PRO A 396 28.48 34.02 -18.34
CA PRO A 396 27.51 34.17 -19.42
C PRO A 396 27.96 35.25 -20.41
N GLN A 397 27.94 34.92 -21.71
CA GLN A 397 28.13 35.90 -22.76
C GLN A 397 27.01 36.96 -22.67
N THR A 398 27.35 38.21 -22.95
CA THR A 398 26.50 39.40 -22.77
C THR A 398 25.18 39.36 -23.55
N SER A 399 25.00 38.42 -24.47
CA SER A 399 23.74 38.15 -25.18
C SER A 399 22.72 37.37 -24.34
N ASP A 400 23.14 36.49 -23.42
CA ASP A 400 22.22 35.70 -22.57
C ASP A 400 21.53 36.55 -21.50
N TRP A 401 22.11 37.70 -21.15
CA TRP A 401 21.44 38.71 -20.32
C TRP A 401 20.27 39.37 -21.05
N GLY A 402 20.34 39.46 -22.38
CA GLY A 402 19.23 39.91 -23.23
C GLY A 402 18.07 38.93 -23.21
N ASP A 403 18.37 37.62 -23.19
CA ASP A 403 17.38 36.54 -23.10
C ASP A 403 16.81 36.40 -21.69
N GLU A 404 17.62 36.52 -20.62
CA GLU A 404 17.10 36.62 -19.24
C GLU A 404 16.18 37.84 -19.07
N MET A 405 16.51 38.99 -19.68
CA MET A 405 15.66 40.19 -19.62
C MET A 405 14.42 40.13 -20.53
N THR A 406 14.48 39.53 -21.72
CA THR A 406 13.30 39.33 -22.58
C THR A 406 12.36 38.26 -22.02
N TYR A 407 12.89 37.21 -21.38
CA TYR A 407 12.10 36.22 -20.64
C TYR A 407 11.47 36.83 -19.38
N MET A 408 12.19 37.70 -18.66
CA MET A 408 11.62 38.47 -17.54
C MET A 408 10.64 39.58 -17.98
N ASN A 409 10.70 40.01 -19.24
CA ASN A 409 9.78 40.98 -19.84
C ASN A 409 8.59 40.35 -20.59
N GLY A 410 8.44 39.02 -20.56
CA GLY A 410 7.25 38.35 -21.09
C GLY A 410 7.16 38.36 -22.61
N GLY A 411 8.30 38.25 -23.31
CA GLY A 411 8.29 38.00 -24.75
C GLY A 411 7.75 36.59 -25.05
N ASP A 412 6.68 36.52 -25.84
CA ASP A 412 6.18 35.28 -26.43
C ASP A 412 7.14 34.82 -27.54
N TYR A 413 7.62 33.59 -27.43
CA TYR A 413 8.10 32.78 -28.55
C TYR A 413 7.43 31.42 -28.52
#